data_AF-U2HR01-F1
#
_entry.id   AF-U2HR01-F1
#
_cell.length_a   1.000
_cell.length_b   1.000
_cell.length_c   1.000
_cell.angle_alpha   90.00
_cell.angle_beta   90.00
_cell.angle_gamma   90.00
#
_symmetry.space_group_name_H-M   'P 1'
#
loop_
_entity.id
_entity.type
_entity.pdbx_description
1 polymer ?
#
loop_
_entity_poly.entity_id
_entity_poly.type
_entity_poly.pdbx_seq_one_letter_code
_entity_poly.pdbx_strand_id
1 'polypeptide(L)' 'MVVKVKNVGVKDLLLTEVVPSCNCVSANWDKKPIPPGGQGTVALTYELRNIGNYIQQVTFFSNVLDEPAVFTIEGVVKNK' A
#
# COMPACT_ATOMS: atom_id res chain seq x y z
N MET A 1 6.18 4.78 6.36
CA MET A 1 6.31 5.07 4.90
C MET A 1 4.97 5.56 4.38
N VAL A 2 4.94 6.45 3.39
CA VAL A 2 3.69 6.91 2.76
C VAL A 2 3.75 6.63 1.26
N VAL A 3 2.77 5.88 0.76
CA VAL A 3 2.59 5.58 -0.67
C VAL A 3 1.52 6.52 -1.22
N LYS A 4 1.79 7.17 -2.35
CA LYS A 4 0.80 8.00 -3.05
C LYS A 4 0.11 7.17 -4.12
N VAL A 5 -1.22 7.25 -4.15
CA VAL A 5 -2.05 6.61 -5.16
C VAL A 5 -2.68 7.72 -6.00
N LYS A 6 -2.51 7.65 -7.32
CA LYS A 6 -3.10 8.60 -8.25
C LYS A 6 -4.12 7.90 -9.13
N ASN A 7 -5.32 8.45 -9.22
CA ASN A 7 -6.31 7.96 -10.17
C ASN A 7 -6.01 8.52 -11.56
N VAL A 8 -5.52 7.65 -12.45
CA VAL A 8 -5.24 8.00 -13.86
C VAL A 8 -6.37 7.58 -14.82
N GLY A 9 -7.45 7.03 -14.28
CA GLY A 9 -8.62 6.60 -15.04
C GLY A 9 -9.69 7.67 -15.16
N VAL A 10 -10.85 7.26 -15.67
CA VAL A 10 -12.02 8.12 -15.93
C VAL A 10 -13.18 7.89 -14.96
N LYS A 11 -13.06 6.89 -14.06
CA LYS A 11 -14.04 6.57 -13.01
C LYS A 11 -13.43 6.82 -11.65
N ASP A 12 -14.25 7.00 -10.62
CA ASP A 12 -13.78 7.09 -9.24
C ASP A 12 -13.07 5.81 -8.81
N LEU A 13 -11.83 5.97 -8.32
CA LEU A 13 -10.99 4.90 -7.81
C LEU A 13 -11.23 4.75 -6.30
N LEU A 14 -11.79 3.63 -5.89
CA LEU A 14 -11.95 3.26 -4.48
C LEU A 14 -11.00 2.12 -4.14
N LEU A 15 -10.08 2.36 -3.21
CA LEU A 15 -9.28 1.29 -2.61
C LEU A 15 -10.14 0.51 -1.62
N THR A 16 -10.52 -0.71 -2.01
CA THR A 16 -11.40 -1.57 -1.21
C THR A 16 -10.62 -2.22 -0.08
N GLU A 17 -9.39 -2.64 -0.34
CA GLU A 17 -8.54 -3.31 0.63
C GLU A 17 -7.06 -3.05 0.33
N VAL A 18 -6.26 -2.97 1.39
CA VAL A 18 -4.81 -2.91 1.32
C VAL A 18 -4.26 -3.99 2.25
N VAL A 19 -3.71 -5.04 1.67
CA VAL A 19 -3.30 -6.26 2.38
C VAL A 19 -1.78 -6.38 2.37
N PRO A 20 -1.10 -6.20 3.51
CA PRO A 20 0.31 -6.50 3.64
C PRO A 20 0.57 -8.01 3.74
N SER A 21 1.69 -8.49 3.20
CA SER A 21 2.12 -9.90 3.25
C SER A 21 2.55 -10.38 4.64
N CYS A 22 2.81 -9.46 5.57
CA CYS A 22 3.20 -9.75 6.95
C CYS A 22 2.36 -8.93 7.92
N ASN A 23 1.94 -9.56 9.01
CA ASN A 23 1.27 -8.90 10.14
C ASN A 23 2.17 -7.90 10.92
N CYS A 24 3.44 -7.76 10.52
CA CYS A 24 4.37 -6.75 10.99
C CYS A 24 4.27 -5.44 10.22
N VAL A 25 3.49 -5.40 9.14
CA VAL A 25 3.15 -4.18 8.40
C VAL A 25 1.67 -3.88 8.64
N SER A 26 1.37 -2.63 9.01
CA SER A 26 0.00 -2.13 9.03
C SER A 26 -0.19 -1.07 7.95
N ALA A 27 -1.38 -1.06 7.35
CA ALA A 27 -1.78 -0.09 6.33
C ALA A 27 -2.94 0.76 6.82
N ASN A 28 -2.86 2.08 6.60
CA ASN A 28 -3.90 3.04 6.90
C ASN A 28 -4.10 3.97 5.70
N TRP A 29 -5.35 4.14 5.27
CA TRP A 29 -5.71 4.97 4.11
C TRP A 29 -7.11 5.54 4.28
N ASP A 30 -7.42 6.61 3.54
CA ASP A 30 -8.79 7.12 3.45
C ASP A 30 -9.62 6.18 2.58
N LYS A 31 -10.73 5.67 3.11
CA LYS A 31 -11.67 4.77 2.41
C LYS A 31 -12.67 5.53 1.53
N LYS A 32 -12.42 6.81 1.26
CA LYS A 32 -13.19 7.59 0.30
C LYS A 32 -12.76 7.31 -1.14
N PRO A 33 -13.69 7.40 -2.11
CA PRO A 33 -13.35 7.36 -3.52
C PRO A 33 -12.41 8.51 -3.91
N ILE A 34 -11.44 8.22 -4.77
CA ILE A 34 -10.50 9.16 -5.36
C ILE A 34 -11.02 9.52 -6.75
N PRO A 35 -11.42 10.78 -7.01
CA PRO A 35 -11.96 11.18 -8.31
C PRO A 35 -10.91 11.09 -9.43
N PRO A 36 -11.31 11.07 -10.72
CA PRO A 36 -10.39 11.11 -11.86
C PRO A 36 -9.36 12.24 -11.74
N GLY A 37 -8.07 11.92 -11.92
CA GLY A 37 -6.96 12.86 -11.75
C GLY A 37 -6.59 13.17 -10.29
N GLY A 38 -7.42 12.75 -9.33
CA GLY A 38 -7.21 12.92 -7.91
C GLY A 38 -6.10 12.04 -7.33
N GLN A 39 -5.76 12.30 -6.06
CA GLN A 39 -4.72 11.56 -5.33
C GLN A 39 -5.22 11.17 -3.94
N GLY A 40 -4.79 9.99 -3.50
CA GLY A 40 -4.93 9.49 -2.14
C GLY A 40 -3.58 9.06 -1.59
N THR A 41 -3.54 8.77 -0.30
CA THR A 41 -2.33 8.32 0.39
C THR A 41 -2.61 7.09 1.22
N VAL A 42 -1.66 6.15 1.19
CA VAL A 42 -1.64 4.97 2.06
C VAL A 42 -0.40 5.05 2.95
N ALA A 43 -0.62 5.20 4.25
CA ALA A 43 0.42 5.15 5.26
C ALA A 43 0.68 3.69 5.63
N LEU A 44 1.94 3.27 5.48
CA LEU A 44 2.43 1.95 5.86
C LEU A 44 3.37 2.07 7.05
N THR A 45 3.07 1.35 8.12
CA THR A 45 3.91 1.29 9.32
C THR A 45 4.50 -0.11 9.43
N TYR A 46 5.82 -0.18 9.55
CA TYR A 46 6.55 -1.44 9.74
C TYR A 46 7.03 -1.54 11.18
N GLU A 47 6.70 -2.66 11.83
CA GLU A 47 7.22 -3.02 13.14
C GLU A 47 8.45 -3.90 12.97
N LEU A 48 9.59 -3.42 13.45
CA LEU A 48 10.84 -4.15 13.43
C LEU A 48 10.71 -5.41 14.29
N ARG A 49 10.79 -6.59 13.67
CA ARG A 49 10.82 -7.89 14.38
C ARG A 49 12.15 -8.61 14.24
N ASN A 50 12.77 -8.52 13.07
CA ASN A 50 14.00 -9.24 12.74
C ASN A 50 15.04 -8.27 12.18
N ILE A 51 16.30 -8.50 12.53
CA ILE A 51 17.46 -7.83 11.92
C ILE A 51 17.79 -8.55 10.62
N GLY A 52 18.22 -7.81 9.60
CA GLY A 52 18.60 -8.35 8.29
C GLY A 52 17.73 -7.84 7.15
N ASN A 53 17.88 -8.48 5.99
CA ASN A 53 17.14 -8.12 4.79
C ASN A 53 15.68 -8.57 4.94
N TYR A 54 14.76 -7.75 4.47
CA TYR A 54 13.36 -8.12 4.33
C TYR A 54 12.83 -7.72 2.96
N ILE A 55 11.99 -8.59 2.42
CA ILE A 55 11.17 -8.34 1.23
C ILE A 55 9.74 -8.59 1.67
N GLN A 56 8.88 -7.59 1.51
CA GLN A 56 7.47 -7.64 1.86
C GLN A 56 6.65 -7.10 0.71
N GLN A 57 5.45 -7.61 0.52
CA GLN A 57 4.53 -7.15 -0.50
C GLN A 57 3.31 -6.51 0.15
N VAL A 58 2.76 -5.50 -0.51
CA VAL A 58 1.48 -4.89 -0.15
C VAL A 58 0.60 -4.94 -1.37
N THR A 59 -0.52 -5.64 -1.25
CA THR A 59 -1.48 -5.85 -2.32
C THR A 59 -2.64 -4.86 -2.16
N PHE A 60 -2.93 -4.10 -3.21
CA PHE A 60 -3.96 -3.08 -3.25
C PHE A 60 -5.11 -3.57 -4.14
N PHE A 61 -6.29 -3.68 -3.54
CA PHE A 61 -7.52 -4.01 -4.22
C PHE A 61 -8.34 -2.75 -4.48
N SER A 62 -9.04 -2.72 -5.62
CA SER A 62 -9.89 -1.60 -5.98
C SER A 62 -11.14 -2.04 -6.74
N ASN A 63 -12.08 -1.12 -6.88
CA ASN A 63 -13.33 -1.32 -7.64
C ASN A 63 -13.15 -1.29 -9.17
N VAL A 64 -11.98 -0.90 -9.68
CA VAL A 64 -11.77 -0.64 -11.12
C VAL A 64 -10.66 -1.48 -11.74
N LEU A 65 -9.89 -2.22 -10.95
CA LEU A 65 -8.83 -3.09 -11.43
C LEU A 65 -9.31 -4.55 -11.41
N ASP A 66 -9.16 -5.24 -12.53
CA ASP A 66 -9.44 -6.69 -12.62
C ASP A 66 -8.39 -7.50 -11.85
N GLU A 67 -7.14 -7.04 -11.86
CA GLU A 67 -6.04 -7.62 -11.10
C GLU A 67 -5.55 -6.64 -10.02
N PRO A 68 -5.30 -7.10 -8.78
CA PRO A 68 -4.84 -6.22 -7.72
C PRO A 68 -3.41 -5.72 -7.99
N ALA A 69 -3.15 -4.47 -7.64
CA ALA A 69 -1.82 -3.90 -7.76
C ALA A 69 -0.93 -4.39 -6.61
N VAL A 70 0.26 -4.90 -6.91
CA VAL A 70 1.22 -5.38 -5.91
C VAL A 70 2.39 -4.41 -5.81
N PHE A 71 2.67 -3.95 -4.61
CA PHE A 71 3.84 -3.11 -4.30
C PHE A 71 4.82 -3.90 -3.45
N THR A 72 6.07 -4.03 -3.91
CA THR A 72 7.13 -4.73 -3.17
C THR A 72 7.98 -3.71 -2.40
N ILE A 73 8.21 -4.00 -1.14
CA ILE A 73 9.01 -3.23 -0.19
C ILE A 73 10.23 -4.08 0.15
N GLU A 74 11.40 -3.56 -0.18
CA GLU A 74 12.67 -4.19 0.15
C GLU A 74 13.45 -3.27 1.09
N GLY A 75 14.12 -3.86 2.08
CA GLY A 75 14.90 -3.10 3.04
C GLY A 75 15.84 -3.97 3.83
N VAL A 76 16.68 -3.30 4.62
CA VAL A 76 17.63 -3.96 5.53
C VAL A 76 17.52 -3.32 6.89
N VAL A 77 17.14 -4.10 7.89
CA VAL A 77 17.17 -3.68 9.29
C VAL A 77 18.58 -3.94 9.80
N LYS A 78 19.27 -2.89 10.26
CA LYS A 78 20.60 -3.00 10.88
C LYS A 78 20.50 -2.69 12.36
N ASN A 79 21.31 -3.38 13.17
CA ASN A 79 21.47 -2.98 14.56
C ASN A 79 22.21 -1.64 14.64
N LYS A 80 21.96 -0.89 15.71
CA LYS A 80 22.55 0.43 15.93
C LYS A 80 24.03 0.35 16.28
#